data_AF-A0A202E1H2-F1
#
_entry.id   AF-A0A202E1H2-F1
#
_cell.length_a   1.000
_cell.length_b   1.000
_cell.length_c   1.000
_cell.angle_alpha   90.00
_cell.angle_beta   90.00
_cell.angle_gamma   90.00
#
_symmetry.space_group_name_H-M   'P 1'
#
loop_
_entity.id
_entity.type
_entity.pdbx_description
1 polymer ?
#
loop_
_entity_poly.entity_id
_entity_poly.type
_entity_poly.pdbx_seq_one_letter_code
_entity_poly.pdbx_strand_id
1 'polypeptide(L)'
;MISLLINRQSTLSRLIILFTLLLWGYFFVYKTLLFSSSIHWSPLVFSLAAILLILFSFIPWYKSEYKGLGIETHFGHMSLIGTYLLLIYLILSFFGIHHISLTIIFSIILLSLNIINFILLKHHFNDNDQTPPAYFAANLYLKDKD
;
A
#
# COMPACT_ATOMS: atom_id res chain seq x y z
N MET A 1 16.34 4.08 18.63
CA MET A 1 17.23 4.39 17.49
C MET A 1 17.08 3.40 16.33
N ILE A 2 17.06 2.09 16.59
CA ILE A 2 16.86 1.05 15.56
C ILE A 2 15.46 1.12 14.90
N SER A 3 14.40 1.33 15.68
CA SER A 3 13.03 1.51 15.15
C SER A 3 12.90 2.74 14.23
N LEU A 4 13.61 3.83 14.53
CA LEU A 4 13.66 5.04 13.71
C LEU A 4 14.41 4.81 12.38
N LEU A 5 15.48 4.01 12.39
CA LEU A 5 16.23 3.63 11.18
C LEU A 5 15.42 2.69 10.28
N ILE A 6 14.73 1.71 10.85
CA ILE A 6 13.82 0.81 10.11
C ILE A 6 12.67 1.62 9.49
N ASN A 7 12.11 2.57 10.23
CA ASN A 7 11.00 3.40 9.74
C ASN A 7 11.46 4.35 8.61
N ARG A 8 12.67 4.94 8.71
CA ARG A 8 13.27 5.78 7.66
C ARG A 8 13.63 5.00 6.39
N GLN A 9 14.21 3.80 6.51
CA GLN A 9 14.45 2.94 5.36
C GLN A 9 13.14 2.53 4.68
N SER A 10 12.09 2.22 5.44
CA SER A 10 10.77 1.92 4.87
C SER A 10 10.16 3.11 4.11
N THR A 11 10.39 4.34 4.59
CA THR A 11 9.87 5.56 3.98
C THR A 11 10.54 5.84 2.63
N LEU A 12 11.88 5.74 2.58
CA LEU A 12 12.64 5.98 1.36
C LEU A 12 12.30 4.94 0.29
N SER A 13 12.18 3.65 0.67
CA SER A 13 11.75 2.60 -0.25
C SER A 13 10.35 2.86 -0.80
N ARG A 14 9.39 3.29 0.04
CA ARG A 14 8.04 3.66 -0.41
C ARG A 14 8.04 4.83 -1.39
N LEU A 15 8.89 5.84 -1.18
CA LEU A 15 9.03 6.99 -2.08
C LEU A 15 9.64 6.57 -3.43
N ILE A 16 10.67 5.72 -3.43
CA ILE A 16 11.25 5.19 -4.67
C ILE A 16 10.20 4.41 -5.45
N ILE A 17 9.44 3.54 -4.79
CA ILE A 17 8.39 2.76 -5.45
C ILE A 17 7.30 3.68 -5.99
N LEU A 18 6.88 4.70 -5.23
CA LEU A 18 5.91 5.70 -5.68
C LEU A 18 6.39 6.42 -6.95
N PHE A 19 7.64 6.90 -6.96
CA PHE A 19 8.24 7.56 -8.11
C PHE A 19 8.31 6.64 -9.33
N THR A 20 8.69 5.37 -9.11
CA THR A 20 8.73 4.34 -10.16
C THR A 20 7.35 4.11 -10.75
N LEU A 21 6.30 4.00 -9.93
CA LEU A 21 4.92 3.80 -10.40
C LEU A 21 4.38 5.01 -11.16
N LEU A 22 4.73 6.24 -10.74
CA LEU A 22 4.35 7.46 -11.45
C LEU A 22 5.00 7.54 -12.83
N LEU A 23 6.31 7.27 -12.93
CA LEU A 23 7.02 7.19 -14.21
C LEU A 23 6.42 6.12 -15.11
N TRP A 24 6.10 4.96 -14.54
CA TRP A 24 5.53 3.85 -15.29
C TRP A 24 4.12 4.17 -15.80
N GLY A 25 3.27 4.78 -14.97
CA GLY A 25 1.95 5.26 -15.37
C GLY A 25 2.03 6.30 -16.49
N TYR A 26 2.96 7.26 -16.41
CA TYR A 26 3.21 8.22 -17.48
C TYR A 26 3.64 7.54 -18.78
N PHE A 27 4.60 6.62 -18.72
CA PHE A 27 5.08 5.88 -19.89
C PHE A 27 3.96 5.06 -20.55
N PHE A 28 3.12 4.41 -19.74
CA PHE A 28 2.00 3.62 -20.24
C PHE A 28 0.97 4.51 -20.95
N VAL A 29 0.56 5.62 -20.33
CA VAL A 29 -0.36 6.60 -20.95
C VAL A 29 0.23 7.16 -22.24
N TYR A 30 1.50 7.53 -22.25
CA TYR A 30 2.20 8.02 -23.44
C TYR A 30 2.22 6.98 -24.57
N LYS A 31 2.55 5.72 -24.26
CA LYS A 31 2.54 4.61 -25.23
C LYS A 31 1.13 4.36 -25.78
N THR A 32 0.11 4.39 -24.92
CA THR A 32 -1.29 4.20 -25.31
C THR A 32 -1.75 5.30 -26.26
N LEU A 33 -1.44 6.57 -25.95
CA LEU A 33 -1.87 7.72 -26.77
C LEU A 33 -1.22 7.75 -28.16
N LEU A 34 0.03 7.28 -28.29
CA LEU A 34 0.80 7.41 -29.54
C LEU A 34 0.77 6.17 -30.44
N PHE A 35 0.57 4.96 -29.89
CA PHE A 35 0.92 3.74 -30.62
C PHE A 35 -0.15 2.64 -30.63
N SER A 36 -1.30 2.77 -29.96
CA SER A 36 -2.25 1.64 -29.86
C SER A 36 -3.71 1.98 -30.13
N SER A 37 -4.36 1.15 -30.95
CA SER A 37 -5.81 1.13 -31.21
C SER A 37 -6.61 0.32 -30.20
N SER A 38 -5.95 -0.45 -29.31
CA SER A 38 -6.59 -1.28 -28.28
C SER A 38 -6.04 -0.94 -26.90
N ILE A 39 -6.77 -0.12 -26.16
CA ILE A 39 -6.35 0.34 -24.84
C ILE A 39 -6.56 -0.77 -23.80
N HIS A 40 -5.47 -1.34 -23.31
CA HIS A 40 -5.49 -2.23 -22.15
C HIS A 40 -5.46 -1.39 -20.87
N TRP A 41 -6.62 -1.19 -20.24
CA TRP A 41 -6.76 -0.33 -19.06
C TRP A 41 -6.24 -0.96 -17.77
N SER A 42 -6.08 -2.29 -17.72
CA SER A 42 -5.73 -2.98 -16.48
C SER A 42 -4.40 -2.52 -15.85
N PRO A 43 -3.29 -2.28 -16.58
CA PRO A 43 -2.05 -1.83 -15.96
C PRO A 43 -2.16 -0.42 -15.39
N LEU A 44 -3.00 0.43 -15.99
CA LEU A 44 -3.28 1.77 -15.48
C LEU A 44 -4.07 1.71 -14.17
N VAL A 45 -5.12 0.87 -14.12
CA VAL A 45 -5.89 0.63 -12.90
C VAL A 45 -5.01 0.08 -11.77
N PHE A 46 -4.16 -0.89 -12.07
CA PHE A 46 -3.24 -1.45 -11.07
C PHE A 46 -2.15 -0.48 -10.64
N SER A 47 -1.66 0.39 -11.53
CA SER A 47 -0.73 1.46 -11.15
C SER A 47 -1.39 2.45 -10.20
N LEU A 48 -2.63 2.86 -10.47
CA LEU A 48 -3.41 3.72 -9.58
C LEU A 48 -3.66 3.05 -8.22
N ALA A 49 -4.03 1.76 -8.22
CA ALA A 49 -4.22 1.01 -6.97
C ALA A 49 -2.94 0.95 -6.14
N ALA A 50 -1.77 0.74 -6.76
CA ALA A 50 -0.48 0.71 -6.09
C ALA A 50 -0.13 2.08 -5.47
N ILE A 51 -0.36 3.17 -6.21
CA ILE A 51 -0.16 4.53 -5.72
C ILE A 51 -1.06 4.80 -4.52
N LEU A 52 -2.34 4.46 -4.60
CA LEU A 52 -3.28 4.63 -3.50
C LEU A 52 -2.82 3.86 -2.25
N LEU A 53 -2.42 2.60 -2.38
CA LEU A 53 -1.92 1.80 -1.26
C LEU A 53 -0.72 2.44 -0.55
N ILE A 54 0.23 3.00 -1.32
CA ILE A 54 1.36 3.73 -0.75
C ILE A 54 0.88 5.00 -0.03
N LEU A 55 -0.04 5.77 -0.62
CA LEU A 55 -0.57 6.99 0.01
C LEU A 55 -1.30 6.68 1.32
N PHE A 56 -2.15 5.65 1.35
CA PHE A 56 -2.82 5.19 2.57
C PHE A 56 -1.82 4.76 3.66
N SER A 57 -0.63 4.30 3.28
CA SER A 57 0.43 3.92 4.22
C SER A 57 1.09 5.11 4.94
N PHE A 58 0.88 6.34 4.45
CA PHE A 58 1.41 7.57 5.04
C PHE A 58 0.43 8.27 5.98
N ILE A 59 -0.83 7.83 6.02
CA ILE A 59 -1.85 8.42 6.89
C ILE A 59 -1.53 8.03 8.35
N PRO A 60 -1.39 9.01 9.26
CA PRO A 60 -1.25 8.71 10.68
C PRO A 60 -2.63 8.34 11.24
N TRP A 61 -2.92 7.05 11.32
CA TRP A 61 -4.23 6.54 11.76
C TRP A 61 -4.46 6.74 13.26
N TYR A 62 -3.39 6.96 14.03
CA TYR A 62 -3.46 7.19 15.47
C TYR A 62 -2.67 8.41 15.90
N LYS A 63 -2.86 8.83 17.16
CA LYS A 63 -2.08 9.90 17.79
C LYS A 63 -0.58 9.59 17.75
N SER A 64 0.25 10.65 17.78
CA SER A 64 1.71 10.54 17.63
C SER A 64 2.39 9.59 18.62
N GLU A 65 1.83 9.48 19.83
CA GLU A 65 2.24 8.58 20.92
C GLU A 65 2.04 7.08 20.58
N TYR A 66 1.13 6.76 19.68
CA TYR A 66 0.77 5.41 19.27
C TYR A 66 1.16 5.08 17.83
N LYS A 67 2.05 5.88 17.22
CA LYS A 67 2.54 5.65 15.86
C LYS A 67 3.21 4.29 15.74
N GLY A 68 2.95 3.61 14.62
CA GLY A 68 3.47 2.28 14.33
C GLY A 68 2.78 1.18 15.12
N LEU A 69 1.48 1.33 15.43
CA LEU A 69 0.65 0.29 16.06
C LEU A 69 -0.65 0.08 15.27
N GLY A 70 -1.32 -1.06 15.53
CA GLY A 70 -2.63 -1.38 14.98
C GLY A 70 -2.71 -1.31 13.46
N ILE A 71 -3.56 -0.41 12.95
CA ILE A 71 -3.76 -0.14 11.52
C ILE A 71 -2.46 0.28 10.84
N GLU A 72 -1.62 1.14 11.43
CA GLU A 72 -0.40 1.63 10.76
C GLU A 72 0.59 0.50 10.46
N THR A 73 0.77 -0.44 11.39
CA THR A 73 1.65 -1.59 11.16
C THR A 73 1.04 -2.56 10.16
N HIS A 74 -0.26 -2.83 10.26
CA HIS A 74 -0.90 -3.76 9.34
C HIS A 74 -0.95 -3.21 7.91
N PHE A 75 -1.40 -1.96 7.72
CA PHE A 75 -1.33 -1.27 6.44
C PHE A 75 0.10 -1.16 5.96
N GLY A 76 1.07 -0.83 6.82
CA GLY A 76 2.47 -0.70 6.42
C GLY A 76 3.04 -1.98 5.79
N HIS A 77 2.75 -3.15 6.36
CA HIS A 77 3.20 -4.43 5.80
C HIS A 77 2.37 -4.87 4.60
N MET A 78 1.04 -4.82 4.71
CA MET A 78 0.14 -5.29 3.64
C MET A 78 0.19 -4.40 2.40
N SER A 79 0.34 -3.08 2.56
CA SER A 79 0.52 -2.15 1.43
C SER A 79 1.82 -2.44 0.69
N LEU A 80 2.92 -2.72 1.38
CA LEU A 80 4.19 -3.08 0.74
C LEU A 80 4.06 -4.38 -0.06
N ILE A 81 3.49 -5.43 0.54
CA ILE A 81 3.25 -6.71 -0.14
C ILE A 81 2.36 -6.51 -1.38
N GLY A 82 1.24 -5.79 -1.22
CA GLY A 82 0.34 -5.47 -2.32
C GLY A 82 1.04 -4.69 -3.43
N THR A 83 1.86 -3.70 -3.07
CA THR A 83 2.60 -2.90 -4.04
C THR A 83 3.63 -3.72 -4.82
N TYR A 84 4.36 -4.64 -4.17
CA TYR A 84 5.28 -5.53 -4.87
C TYR A 84 4.56 -6.47 -5.84
N LEU A 85 3.41 -7.03 -5.44
CA LEU A 85 2.60 -7.86 -6.33
C LEU A 85 2.12 -7.06 -7.55
N LEU A 86 1.65 -5.83 -7.33
CA LEU A 86 1.25 -4.96 -8.43
C LEU A 86 2.44 -4.63 -9.34
N LEU A 87 3.62 -4.37 -8.78
CA LEU A 87 4.82 -4.11 -9.57
C LEU A 87 5.21 -5.32 -10.43
N ILE A 88 5.10 -6.55 -9.92
CA ILE A 88 5.29 -7.79 -10.71
C ILE A 88 4.29 -7.84 -11.87
N TYR A 89 3.01 -7.56 -11.62
CA TYR A 89 2.00 -7.50 -12.67
C TYR A 89 2.34 -6.47 -13.77
N LEU A 90 2.81 -5.28 -13.37
CA LEU A 90 3.19 -4.22 -14.31
C LEU A 90 4.41 -4.64 -15.14
N ILE A 91 5.41 -5.28 -14.55
CA ILE A 91 6.56 -5.84 -15.28
C ILE A 91 6.09 -6.89 -16.30
N LEU A 92 5.23 -7.84 -15.90
CA LEU A 92 4.68 -8.85 -16.82
C LEU A 92 3.90 -8.21 -17.96
N SER A 93 3.07 -7.20 -17.65
CA SER A 93 2.31 -6.44 -18.65
C SER A 93 3.21 -5.67 -19.60
N PHE A 94 4.36 -5.17 -19.14
CA PHE A 94 5.35 -4.48 -19.98
C PHE A 94 5.92 -5.40 -21.07
N PHE A 95 6.19 -6.67 -20.74
CA PHE A 95 6.63 -7.70 -21.69
C PHE A 95 5.50 -8.23 -22.58
N GLY A 96 4.30 -7.65 -22.52
CA GLY A 96 3.15 -8.11 -23.28
C GLY A 96 2.48 -9.35 -22.72
N ILE A 97 2.85 -9.80 -21.51
CA ILE A 97 2.21 -10.92 -20.82
C ILE A 97 1.00 -10.38 -20.03
N HIS A 98 -0.06 -10.02 -20.75
CA HIS A 98 -1.26 -9.40 -20.20
C HIS A 98 -2.51 -10.22 -20.55
N HIS A 99 -2.69 -11.34 -19.84
CA HIS A 99 -3.87 -12.19 -20.00
C HIS A 99 -4.97 -11.81 -19.00
N ILE A 100 -6.23 -12.03 -19.40
CA ILE A 100 -7.38 -11.79 -18.53
C ILE A 100 -7.34 -12.68 -17.27
N SER A 101 -6.86 -13.92 -17.41
CA SER A 101 -6.63 -14.84 -16.29
C SER A 101 -5.64 -14.27 -15.28
N LEU A 102 -4.53 -13.71 -15.76
CA LEU A 102 -3.50 -13.10 -14.93
C LEU A 102 -4.06 -11.88 -14.20
N THR A 103 -4.83 -11.04 -14.89
CA THR A 103 -5.54 -9.90 -14.29
C THR A 103 -6.50 -10.34 -13.18
N ILE A 104 -7.28 -11.39 -13.40
CA ILE A 104 -8.21 -11.92 -12.38
C ILE A 104 -7.45 -12.43 -11.15
N ILE A 105 -6.36 -13.19 -11.36
CA ILE A 105 -5.55 -13.73 -10.25
C ILE A 105 -5.00 -12.60 -9.38
N PHE A 106 -4.38 -11.59 -9.99
CA PHE A 106 -3.83 -10.45 -9.24
C PHE A 106 -4.92 -9.65 -8.53
N SER A 107 -6.10 -9.46 -9.14
CA SER A 107 -7.25 -8.81 -8.51
C SER A 107 -7.74 -9.57 -7.27
N ILE A 108 -7.85 -10.91 -7.33
CA ILE A 108 -8.30 -11.74 -6.20
C ILE A 108 -7.30 -11.66 -5.04
N ILE A 109 -6.00 -11.73 -5.34
CA ILE A 109 -4.95 -11.62 -4.32
C ILE A 109 -4.99 -10.22 -3.69
N LEU A 110 -5.09 -9.16 -4.51
CA LEU A 110 -5.16 -7.78 -4.02
C LEU A 110 -6.39 -7.57 -3.13
N LEU A 111 -7.54 -8.12 -3.52
CA LEU A 111 -8.78 -8.02 -2.75
C LEU A 111 -8.66 -8.75 -1.42
N SER A 112 -8.10 -9.97 -1.42
CA SER A 112 -7.83 -10.75 -0.20
C SER A 112 -6.93 -10.00 0.78
N LEU A 113 -5.87 -9.35 0.28
CA LEU A 113 -4.96 -8.54 1.12
C LEU A 113 -5.66 -7.31 1.72
N ASN A 114 -6.60 -6.71 0.99
CA ASN A 114 -7.26 -5.48 1.42
C ASN A 114 -8.56 -5.69 2.21
N ILE A 115 -9.12 -6.90 2.24
CA ILE A 115 -10.30 -7.21 3.07
C ILE A 115 -10.02 -6.92 4.54
N ILE A 116 -8.87 -7.37 5.06
CA ILE A 116 -8.52 -7.18 6.47
C ILE A 116 -8.31 -5.69 6.76
N ASN A 117 -7.63 -4.98 5.87
CA ASN A 117 -7.47 -3.53 5.93
C ASN A 117 -8.82 -2.81 6.00
N PHE A 118 -9.79 -3.22 5.17
CA PHE A 118 -11.12 -2.62 5.15
C PHE A 118 -11.89 -2.87 6.46
N ILE A 119 -11.80 -4.09 7.02
CA ILE A 119 -12.41 -4.42 8.30
C ILE A 119 -11.82 -3.55 9.42
N LEU A 120 -10.49 -3.41 9.46
CA LEU A 120 -9.82 -2.58 10.46
C LEU A 120 -10.21 -1.10 10.33
N LEU A 121 -10.24 -0.55 9.11
CA LEU A 121 -10.70 0.82 8.88
C LEU A 121 -12.15 1.02 9.30
N LYS A 122 -13.04 0.08 8.96
CA LYS A 122 -14.45 0.13 9.35
C LYS A 122 -14.59 0.21 10.87
N HIS A 123 -13.83 -0.59 11.61
CA HIS A 123 -13.83 -0.51 13.07
C HIS A 123 -13.30 0.84 13.56
N HIS A 124 -12.18 1.31 13.04
CA HIS A 124 -11.59 2.58 13.44
C HIS A 124 -12.50 3.79 13.21
N PHE A 125 -13.26 3.82 12.11
CA PHE A 125 -14.20 4.91 11.85
C PHE A 125 -15.52 4.81 12.63
N ASN A 126 -15.88 3.62 13.09
CA ASN A 126 -17.08 3.41 13.90
C ASN A 126 -16.83 3.61 15.41
N ASP A 127 -15.58 3.47 15.85
CA ASP A 127 -15.21 3.63 17.24
C ASP A 127 -15.00 5.11 17.57
N ASN A 128 -15.55 5.56 18.71
CA ASN A 128 -15.32 6.92 19.19
C ASN A 128 -13.93 7.08 19.82
N ASP A 129 -13.32 5.97 20.24
CA ASP A 129 -11.97 5.95 20.76
C ASP A 129 -10.95 5.71 19.63
N GLN A 130 -10.07 6.69 19.41
CA GLN A 130 -9.00 6.63 18.43
C GLN A 130 -7.73 6.00 19.00
N THR A 131 -7.83 5.16 20.02
CA THR A 131 -6.69 4.38 20.53
C THR A 131 -6.51 3.10 19.71
N PRO A 132 -5.27 2.65 19.47
CA PRO A 132 -5.05 1.36 18.82
C PRO A 132 -5.47 0.23 19.76
N PRO A 133 -5.92 -0.94 19.26
CA PRO A 133 -6.31 -2.08 20.12
C PRO A 133 -5.22 -2.53 21.11
N ALA A 134 -3.95 -2.26 20.80
CA ALA A 134 -2.79 -2.59 21.64
C ALA A 134 -2.38 -1.47 22.63
N TYR A 135 -3.22 -0.44 22.86
CA TYR A 135 -2.85 0.73 23.66
C TYR A 135 -2.46 0.40 25.11
N PHE A 136 -3.09 -0.60 25.74
CA PHE A 136 -2.73 -1.01 27.10
C PHE A 136 -1.29 -1.52 27.20
N ALA A 137 -0.88 -2.35 26.24
CA ALA A 137 0.49 -2.83 26.16
C ALA A 137 1.45 -1.67 25.84
N ALA A 138 1.07 -0.76 24.93
CA ALA A 138 1.88 0.41 24.60
C ALA A 138 2.08 1.34 25.82
N ASN A 139 1.03 1.59 26.60
CA ASN A 139 1.11 2.42 27.81
C ASN A 139 1.99 1.79 28.89
N LEU A 140 1.96 0.46 29.08
CA LEU A 140 2.88 -0.23 29.99
C LEU A 140 4.34 -0.01 29.57
N TYR A 141 4.65 -0.17 28.28
CA TYR A 141 6.01 0.05 27.74
C TYR A 141 6.46 1.51 27.74
N LEU A 142 5.53 2.47 27.69
CA LEU A 142 5.85 3.89 27.80
C LEU A 142 6.11 4.29 29.25
N LYS A 143 5.35 3.73 30.19
CA LYS A 143 5.49 4.01 31.63
C LYS A 143 6.78 3.45 32.23
N ASP A 144 7.33 2.37 31.66
CA ASP A 144 8.63 1.80 32.06
C ASP A 144 9.85 2.60 31.51
N LYS A 145 9.63 3.62 30.67
CA LYS A 145 10.71 4.46 30.11
C LYS A 145 10.90 5.80 30.80
N ASP A 146 10.01 6.16 31.72
CA ASP A 146 10.12 7.31 32.62
C ASP A 146 10.75 6.89 33.95
#